data_AF-A0AAU8A136-F1
#
_entry.id   AF-A0AAU8A136-F1
#
_cell.length_a   1.000
_cell.length_b   1.000
_cell.length_c   1.000
_cell.angle_alpha   90.00
_cell.angle_beta   90.00
_cell.angle_gamma   90.00
#
_symmetry.space_group_name_H-M   'P 1'
#
loop_
_entity.id
_entity.type
_entity.pdbx_description
1 polymer ?
#
loop_
_entity_poly.entity_id
_entity_poly.type
_entity_poly.pdbx_seq_one_letter_code
_entity_poly.pdbx_strand_id
1 'polypeptide(L)'
;MHKPSTPSLVSLALIFLLTACGTPQSGFRVVNRSDGMIGVQAIKGAKELEAHELAVKECKKMGRSSAAISEAKTTHNDQFPMIYIYQCVR
;
A
#
# COMPACT_ATOMS: atom_id res chain seq x y z
N MET A 1 -28.85 51.28 5.51
CA MET A 1 -28.49 50.03 6.22
C MET A 1 -28.67 48.88 5.24
N HIS A 2 -27.59 48.39 4.61
CA HIS A 2 -27.60 47.20 3.76
C HIS A 2 -26.59 46.20 4.32
N LYS A 3 -27.10 45.02 4.67
CA LYS A 3 -26.41 43.92 5.35
C LYS A 3 -25.58 43.14 4.31
N PRO A 4 -24.27 42.96 4.47
CA PRO A 4 -23.53 42.08 3.57
C PRO A 4 -23.89 40.61 3.86
N SER A 5 -24.36 39.94 2.82
CA SER A 5 -24.70 38.52 2.79
C SER A 5 -23.47 37.67 3.07
N THR A 6 -23.53 36.83 4.10
CA THR A 6 -22.54 35.81 4.42
C THR A 6 -22.42 34.81 3.26
N PRO A 7 -21.27 34.69 2.57
CA PRO A 7 -21.07 33.56 1.68
C PRO A 7 -21.00 32.29 2.54
N SER A 8 -21.95 31.39 2.28
CA SER A 8 -22.11 30.11 2.96
C SER A 8 -20.80 29.31 2.91
N LEU A 9 -20.15 29.17 4.07
CA LEU A 9 -18.92 28.37 4.30
C LEU A 9 -19.07 26.88 3.93
N VAL A 10 -20.28 26.45 3.56
CA VAL A 10 -20.62 25.05 3.29
C VAL A 10 -20.09 24.58 1.91
N SER A 11 -19.88 25.48 0.95
CA SER A 11 -19.53 25.07 -0.43
C SER A 11 -18.06 24.73 -0.65
N LEU A 12 -17.16 25.03 0.29
CA LEU A 12 -15.71 24.79 0.12
C LEU A 12 -15.23 23.44 0.68
N ALA A 13 -16.10 22.71 1.40
CA ALA A 13 -15.73 21.47 2.08
C ALA A 13 -15.79 20.22 1.18
N LEU A 14 -16.42 20.28 0.00
CA LEU A 14 -16.69 19.08 -0.81
C LEU A 14 -15.58 18.71 -1.81
N ILE A 15 -14.60 19.58 -2.03
CA ILE A 15 -13.54 19.37 -3.05
C ILE A 15 -12.36 18.53 -2.49
N PHE A 16 -12.21 18.45 -1.16
CA PHE A 16 -11.10 17.72 -0.53
C PHE A 16 -11.33 16.22 -0.31
N LEU A 17 -12.52 15.69 -0.63
CA LEU A 17 -12.83 14.26 -0.39
C LEU A 17 -12.32 13.32 -1.50
N LEU A 18 -11.68 13.82 -2.57
CA LEU A 18 -11.15 12.97 -3.66
C LEU A 18 -9.63 12.74 -3.63
N THR A 19 -8.89 13.32 -2.68
CA THR A 19 -7.42 13.15 -2.62
C THR A 19 -7.01 12.02 -1.68
N ALA A 20 -7.48 10.79 -1.91
CA ALA A 20 -6.94 9.63 -1.20
C ALA A 20 -7.16 8.27 -1.90
N CYS A 21 -7.21 8.20 -3.24
CA CYS A 21 -6.80 6.96 -3.90
C CYS A 21 -5.28 6.99 -4.04
N GLY A 22 -4.60 6.96 -2.88
CA GLY A 22 -3.15 6.86 -2.81
C GLY A 22 -2.73 5.52 -3.39
N THR A 23 -2.48 5.49 -4.69
CA THR A 23 -1.56 4.51 -5.23
C THR A 23 -0.20 5.04 -4.82
N PRO A 24 0.49 4.50 -3.79
CA PRO A 24 1.89 4.84 -3.67
C PRO A 24 2.49 4.40 -5.00
N GLN A 25 3.02 5.33 -5.78
CA GLN A 25 3.88 5.05 -6.93
C GLN A 25 5.24 4.53 -6.43
N SER A 26 5.18 3.66 -5.42
CA SER A 26 6.26 2.87 -4.91
C SER A 26 6.47 1.78 -5.96
N GLY A 27 7.72 1.40 -6.22
CA GLY A 27 8.06 0.30 -7.12
C GLY A 27 7.56 -1.07 -6.62
N PHE A 28 6.56 -1.08 -5.73
CA PHE A 28 6.07 -2.24 -5.02
C PHE A 28 4.53 -2.27 -5.01
N ARG A 29 3.97 -3.46 -5.20
CA ARG A 29 2.54 -3.73 -5.07
C ARG A 29 2.32 -4.88 -4.11
N VAL A 30 1.71 -4.57 -2.97
CA VAL A 30 1.28 -5.55 -1.97
C VAL A 30 0.07 -6.33 -2.47
N VAL A 31 0.06 -7.63 -2.22
CA VAL A 31 -1.05 -8.55 -2.47
C VAL A 31 -1.26 -9.46 -1.27
N ASN A 32 -2.46 -9.44 -0.69
CA ASN A 32 -2.83 -10.39 0.35
C ASN A 32 -3.23 -11.72 -0.31
N ARG A 33 -2.66 -12.83 0.14
CA ARG A 33 -3.09 -14.16 -0.31
C ARG A 33 -4.10 -14.77 0.65
N SER A 34 -4.94 -15.66 0.11
CA SER A 34 -5.93 -16.43 0.86
C SER A 34 -5.30 -17.40 1.87
N ASP A 35 -4.07 -17.85 1.65
CA ASP A 35 -3.29 -18.67 2.59
C ASP A 35 -2.72 -17.88 3.78
N GLY A 36 -3.00 -16.58 3.88
CA GLY A 36 -2.56 -15.72 4.98
C GLY A 36 -1.14 -15.16 4.82
N MET A 37 -0.46 -15.47 3.72
CA MET A 37 0.81 -14.83 3.35
C MET A 37 0.59 -13.47 2.66
N ILE A 38 1.63 -12.64 2.71
CA ILE A 38 1.69 -11.34 2.05
C ILE A 38 2.66 -11.44 0.88
N GLY A 39 2.16 -11.25 -0.33
CA GLY A 39 3.00 -11.05 -1.51
C GLY A 39 3.33 -9.58 -1.69
N VAL A 40 4.58 -9.28 -2.05
CA VAL A 40 5.03 -7.95 -2.43
C VAL A 40 5.68 -8.06 -3.80
N GLN A 41 4.95 -7.63 -4.81
CA GLN A 41 5.45 -7.52 -6.18
C GLN A 41 6.37 -6.31 -6.29
N ALA A 42 7.47 -6.42 -7.00
CA ALA A 42 8.51 -5.40 -7.06
C ALA A 42 8.99 -5.16 -8.50
N ILE A 43 9.35 -3.91 -8.82
CA ILE A 43 9.99 -3.54 -10.08
C ILE A 43 11.40 -4.14 -10.18
N LYS A 44 11.96 -4.17 -11.38
CA LYS A 44 13.34 -4.62 -11.60
C LYS A 44 14.32 -3.73 -10.81
N GLY A 45 15.22 -4.34 -10.05
CA GLY A 45 16.24 -3.64 -9.26
C GLY A 45 15.75 -3.08 -7.92
N ALA A 46 14.48 -3.31 -7.56
CA ALA A 46 13.95 -2.97 -6.25
C ALA A 46 14.60 -3.83 -5.15
N LYS A 47 14.85 -3.22 -3.99
CA LYS A 47 15.49 -3.90 -2.85
C LYS A 47 14.47 -4.75 -2.10
N GLU A 48 14.88 -5.97 -1.74
CA GLU A 48 14.06 -6.87 -0.92
C GLU A 48 13.76 -6.26 0.46
N LEU A 49 14.68 -5.47 1.03
CA LEU A 49 14.47 -4.79 2.32
C LEU A 49 13.20 -3.91 2.33
N GLU A 50 12.98 -3.11 1.28
CA GLU A 50 11.79 -2.26 1.16
C GLU A 50 10.52 -3.11 0.99
N ALA A 51 10.62 -4.23 0.26
CA ALA A 51 9.53 -5.19 0.15
C ALA A 51 9.18 -5.81 1.51
N HIS A 52 10.19 -6.12 2.31
CA HIS A 52 10.02 -6.65 3.66
C HIS A 52 9.36 -5.63 4.59
N GLU A 53 9.78 -4.37 4.58
CA GLU A 53 9.15 -3.31 5.38
C GLU A 53 7.66 -3.15 5.06
N LEU A 54 7.30 -3.24 3.77
CA LEU A 54 5.91 -3.25 3.33
C LEU A 54 5.16 -4.48 3.85
N ALA A 55 5.76 -5.67 3.76
CA ALA A 55 5.16 -6.89 4.29
C ALA A 55 4.93 -6.82 5.82
N VAL A 56 5.91 -6.30 6.59
CA VAL A 56 5.79 -6.09 8.04
C VAL A 56 4.63 -5.13 8.35
N LYS A 57 4.48 -4.04 7.58
CA LYS A 57 3.39 -3.09 7.76
C LYS A 57 2.02 -3.75 7.58
N GLU A 58 1.88 -4.63 6.59
CA GLU A 58 0.63 -5.37 6.38
C GLU A 58 0.40 -6.44 7.45
N CYS A 59 1.43 -7.18 7.83
CA CYS A 59 1.34 -8.15 8.92
C CYS A 59 0.90 -7.49 10.25
N LYS A 60 1.39 -6.28 10.54
CA LYS A 60 0.97 -5.48 11.70
C LYS A 60 -0.50 -5.11 11.67
N LYS A 61 -1.07 -4.78 10.50
CA LYS A 61 -2.51 -4.55 10.36
C LYS A 61 -3.35 -5.80 10.69
N MET A 62 -2.78 -6.98 10.50
CA MET A 62 -3.39 -8.27 10.84
C MET A 62 -3.10 -8.74 12.29
N GLY A 63 -2.46 -7.90 13.12
CA GLY A 63 -2.14 -8.23 14.51
C GLY A 63 -0.91 -9.13 14.68
N ARG A 64 0.02 -9.13 13.72
CA ARG A 64 1.29 -9.87 13.76
C ARG A 64 2.48 -8.91 13.91
N SER A 65 3.55 -9.30 14.58
CA SER A 65 4.65 -8.37 14.89
C SER A 65 5.60 -8.14 13.73
N SER A 66 5.80 -9.17 12.89
CA SER A 66 6.75 -9.10 11.77
C SER A 66 6.33 -9.99 10.58
N ALA A 67 7.17 -10.00 9.56
CA ALA A 67 7.09 -10.83 8.38
C ALA A 67 8.41 -11.59 8.19
N ALA A 68 8.35 -12.80 7.64
CA ALA A 68 9.52 -13.60 7.30
C ALA A 68 9.43 -14.00 5.83
N ILE A 69 10.52 -13.85 5.07
CA ILE A 69 10.52 -14.24 3.66
C ILE A 69 10.36 -15.75 3.54
N SER A 70 9.34 -16.17 2.81
CA SER A 70 9.07 -17.57 2.50
C SER A 70 9.61 -17.94 1.13
N GLU A 71 9.36 -17.09 0.13
CA GLU A 71 9.74 -17.35 -1.26
C GLU A 71 10.03 -16.04 -2.00
N ALA A 72 10.93 -16.09 -2.97
CA ALA A 72 11.15 -15.01 -3.94
C ALA A 72 11.12 -15.63 -5.34
N LYS A 73 10.26 -15.11 -6.22
CA LYS A 73 10.12 -15.65 -7.58
C LYS A 73 9.90 -14.57 -8.60
N THR A 74 10.21 -14.88 -9.85
CA THR A 74 9.85 -14.02 -10.97
C THR A 74 8.37 -14.13 -11.29
N THR A 75 7.81 -13.08 -11.90
CA THR A 75 6.45 -13.08 -12.42
C THR A 75 6.48 -12.90 -13.94
N HIS A 76 5.36 -13.23 -14.61
CA HIS A 76 5.17 -12.94 -16.02
C HIS A 76 4.69 -11.49 -16.28
N ASN A 77 4.70 -10.63 -15.26
CA ASN A 77 4.30 -9.25 -15.38
C ASN A 77 5.55 -8.37 -15.56
N ASP A 78 5.74 -7.81 -16.76
CA ASP A 78 6.86 -6.93 -17.07
C ASP A 78 6.94 -5.70 -16.14
N GLN A 79 5.80 -5.23 -15.62
CA GLN A 79 5.77 -4.10 -14.70
C GLN A 79 6.32 -4.48 -13.32
N PHE A 80 6.07 -5.70 -12.85
CA PHE A 80 6.55 -6.19 -11.56
C PHE A 80 7.17 -7.58 -11.73
N PRO A 81 8.38 -7.66 -12.29
CA PRO A 81 8.98 -8.93 -12.68
C PRO A 81 9.36 -9.82 -11.50
N MET A 82 9.32 -9.30 -10.26
CA MET A 82 9.62 -10.05 -9.04
C MET A 82 8.43 -10.02 -8.09
N ILE A 83 8.22 -11.11 -7.35
CA ILE A 83 7.32 -11.16 -6.19
C ILE A 83 8.02 -11.85 -5.03
N TYR A 84 8.02 -11.19 -3.89
CA TYR A 84 8.47 -11.72 -2.61
C TYR A 84 7.25 -12.13 -1.80
N ILE A 85 7.24 -13.36 -1.28
CA ILE A 85 6.15 -13.90 -0.49
C ILE A 85 6.64 -13.99 0.94
N TYR A 86 5.91 -13.36 1.85
CA TYR A 86 6.22 -13.31 3.26
C TYR A 86 5.14 -14.01 4.08
N GLN A 87 5.59 -14.77 5.06
CA GLN A 87 4.73 -15.30 6.11
C GLN A 87 4.71 -14.31 7.27
N CYS A 88 3.52 -13.95 7.74
CA CYS A 88 3.41 -13.13 8.94
C CYS A 88 3.74 -13.96 10.19
N VAL A 89 4.69 -13.46 10.98
CA VAL A 89 5.14 -14.11 12.22
C VAL A 89 4.80 -13.25 13.43
N ARG A 90 4.64 -13.90 14.58
CA ARG A 90 4.31 -13.23 15.84
C ARG A 90 5.49 -12.48 16.43
#